data_AF-A0A1X1BMF7-F1
#
_entry.id   AF-A0A1X1BMF7-F1
#
_cell.length_a   1.000
_cell.length_b   1.000
_cell.length_c   1.000
_cell.angle_alpha   90.00
_cell.angle_beta   90.00
_cell.angle_gamma   90.00
#
_symmetry.space_group_name_H-M   'P 1'
#
loop_
_entity.id
_entity.type
_entity.pdbx_description
1 polymer ?
#
loop_
_entity_poly.entity_id
_entity_poly.type
_entity_poly.pdbx_seq_one_letter_code
_entity_poly.pdbx_strand_id
1 'polypeptide(L)'
;MCSLQLLQDVLYMLHSGSYSFVCKKSLENAFCISHFIRLLNCIYVDRHSAKSRKEVYCSIVERMKSIDRGNESVSLVVYPEGTTSRGNILLPFKHGAFGALVPLQPLLIVLDYSYLNITFDVFPWKWWMFQTFCSPITVPLIAYWLPTIYPPSKEEIALKGEQTCVREYALYANRVLREAMVKLNPNVDREHLETRDVVVSPSCRCKLLARLYGPVLQRKYKITEEELRRLEEVTFH
;
A
#
# COMPACT_ATOMS: atom_id res chain seq x y z
N MET A 1 -7.65 6.40 2.56
CA MET A 1 -6.26 5.90 2.70
C MET A 1 -6.31 4.44 3.07
N CYS A 2 -5.67 3.58 2.28
CA CYS A 2 -5.74 2.14 2.46
C CYS A 2 -4.35 1.53 2.71
N SER A 3 -4.27 0.39 3.37
CA SER A 3 -3.12 -0.52 3.33
C SER A 3 -3.11 -1.27 2.01
N LEU A 4 -2.00 -1.24 1.24
CA LEU A 4 -1.95 -1.86 -0.09
C LEU A 4 -1.70 -3.34 0.10
N GLN A 5 -2.69 -4.18 -0.17
CA GLN A 5 -2.60 -5.59 0.09
C GLN A 5 -2.78 -6.48 -1.13
N LEU A 6 -3.42 -6.08 -2.24
CA LEU A 6 -3.30 -6.73 -3.58
C LEU A 6 -4.27 -6.13 -4.62
N LEU A 7 -4.31 -6.72 -5.83
CA LEU A 7 -5.38 -6.57 -6.84
C LEU A 7 -6.80 -6.70 -6.24
N GLN A 8 -6.96 -7.49 -5.17
CA GLN A 8 -8.21 -7.69 -4.45
C GLN A 8 -8.79 -6.37 -3.91
N ASP A 9 -7.95 -5.47 -3.39
CA ASP A 9 -8.39 -4.18 -2.83
C ASP A 9 -8.98 -3.31 -3.93
N VAL A 10 -8.34 -3.30 -5.11
CA VAL A 10 -8.81 -2.58 -6.28
C VAL A 10 -10.17 -3.13 -6.72
N LEU A 11 -10.31 -4.46 -6.79
CA LEU A 11 -11.59 -5.08 -7.15
C LEU A 11 -12.70 -4.79 -6.13
N TYR A 12 -12.41 -4.84 -4.83
CA TYR A 12 -13.36 -4.50 -3.78
C TYR A 12 -13.81 -3.04 -3.91
N MET A 13 -12.86 -2.12 -4.06
CA MET A 13 -13.15 -0.70 -4.22
C MET A 13 -13.98 -0.42 -5.47
N LEU A 14 -13.62 -1.01 -6.61
CA LEU A 14 -14.39 -0.90 -7.86
C LEU A 14 -15.80 -1.47 -7.74
N HIS A 15 -15.98 -2.52 -6.93
CA HIS A 15 -17.31 -3.07 -6.64
C HIS A 15 -18.14 -2.13 -5.75
N SER A 16 -17.51 -1.50 -4.74
CA SER A 16 -18.18 -0.56 -3.85
C SER A 16 -18.53 0.79 -4.50
N GLY A 17 -17.83 1.18 -5.57
CA GLY A 17 -18.08 2.44 -6.27
C GLY A 17 -16.98 2.83 -7.25
N SER A 18 -17.09 4.05 -7.78
CA SER A 18 -16.09 4.61 -8.70
C SER A 18 -14.96 5.26 -7.93
N TYR A 19 -13.80 4.59 -7.93
CA TYR A 19 -12.58 5.08 -7.29
C TYR A 19 -11.42 5.13 -8.27
N SER A 20 -10.59 6.17 -8.12
CA SER A 20 -9.34 6.35 -8.84
C SER A 20 -8.16 5.84 -8.01
N PHE A 21 -7.11 5.36 -8.67
CA PHE A 21 -5.94 4.77 -8.04
C PHE A 21 -4.64 5.37 -8.59
N VAL A 22 -3.58 5.19 -7.81
CA VAL A 22 -2.21 5.50 -8.21
C VAL A 22 -1.55 4.24 -8.79
N CYS A 23 -1.34 4.21 -10.11
CA CYS A 23 -0.94 3.03 -10.87
C CYS A 23 0.51 3.13 -11.39
N LYS A 24 1.17 1.99 -11.64
CA LYS A 24 2.48 1.99 -12.32
C LYS A 24 2.30 2.32 -13.80
N LYS A 25 3.24 3.07 -14.38
CA LYS A 25 3.25 3.41 -15.82
C LYS A 25 3.22 2.19 -16.74
N SER A 26 3.76 1.04 -16.31
CA SER A 26 3.71 -0.21 -17.09
C SER A 26 2.30 -0.73 -17.40
N LEU A 27 1.28 -0.32 -16.63
CA LEU A 27 -0.11 -0.71 -16.87
C LEU A 27 -0.76 0.08 -18.02
N GLU A 28 -0.12 1.14 -18.52
CA GLU A 28 -0.64 1.96 -19.61
C GLU A 28 -0.80 1.15 -20.92
N ASN A 29 0.08 0.16 -21.14
CA ASN A 29 0.07 -0.67 -22.34
C ASN A 29 -0.72 -1.98 -22.18
N ALA A 30 -1.28 -2.25 -20.99
CA ALA A 30 -2.04 -3.47 -20.76
C ALA A 30 -3.43 -3.35 -21.42
N PHE A 31 -3.75 -4.28 -22.32
CA PHE A 31 -5.06 -4.33 -22.98
C PHE A 31 -6.18 -4.52 -21.95
N CYS A 32 -7.34 -3.89 -22.19
CA CYS A 32 -8.48 -3.74 -21.26
C CYS A 32 -8.20 -2.89 -20.00
N ILE A 33 -7.12 -3.17 -19.27
CA ILE A 33 -6.81 -2.48 -18.00
C ILE A 33 -6.55 -0.99 -18.23
N SER A 34 -5.84 -0.64 -19.30
CA SER A 34 -5.57 0.76 -19.65
C SER A 34 -6.83 1.58 -19.89
N HIS A 35 -7.90 0.96 -20.40
CA HIS A 35 -9.18 1.62 -20.64
C HIS A 35 -9.86 1.98 -19.30
N PHE A 36 -9.92 1.04 -18.35
CA PHE A 36 -10.44 1.31 -17.00
C PHE A 36 -9.64 2.39 -16.27
N ILE A 37 -8.31 2.34 -16.35
CA ILE A 37 -7.43 3.33 -15.73
C ILE A 37 -7.69 4.73 -16.33
N ARG A 38 -7.97 4.83 -17.63
CA ARG A 38 -8.34 6.11 -18.28
C ARG A 38 -9.74 6.58 -17.87
N LEU A 39 -10.72 5.68 -17.83
CA LEU A 39 -12.11 5.99 -17.45
C LEU A 39 -12.22 6.50 -16.01
N LEU A 40 -11.50 5.88 -15.08
CA LEU A 40 -11.47 6.28 -13.67
C LEU A 40 -10.52 7.46 -13.41
N ASN A 41 -9.87 7.95 -14.46
CA ASN A 41 -8.86 9.00 -14.39
C ASN A 41 -7.79 8.65 -13.34
N CYS A 42 -7.15 7.48 -13.44
CA CYS A 42 -6.12 7.04 -12.50
C CYS A 42 -4.77 7.76 -12.77
N ILE A 43 -3.99 7.98 -11.71
CA ILE A 43 -2.70 8.69 -11.80
C ILE A 43 -1.58 7.68 -12.05
N TYR A 44 -0.79 7.88 -13.09
CA TYR A 44 0.36 7.02 -13.41
C TYR A 44 1.64 7.47 -12.69
N VAL A 45 2.41 6.51 -12.20
CA VAL A 45 3.69 6.73 -11.51
C VAL A 45 4.79 5.95 -12.19
N ASP A 46 5.84 6.67 -12.57
CA ASP A 46 7.11 6.08 -12.98
C ASP A 46 8.12 6.19 -11.83
N ARG A 47 8.62 5.04 -11.37
CA ARG A 47 9.58 4.98 -10.24
C ARG A 47 11.02 5.27 -10.69
N HIS A 48 11.32 5.18 -11.99
CA HIS A 48 12.68 5.32 -12.50
C HIS A 48 13.06 6.78 -12.78
N SER A 49 12.08 7.67 -12.96
CA SER A 49 12.32 9.10 -13.22
C SER A 49 12.09 9.95 -11.97
N ALA A 50 13.14 10.63 -11.50
CA ALA A 50 13.04 11.51 -10.33
C ALA A 50 12.20 12.78 -10.59
N LYS A 51 12.23 13.32 -11.82
CA LYS A 51 11.38 14.46 -12.23
C LYS A 51 9.90 14.07 -12.21
N SER A 52 9.58 12.89 -12.74
CA SER A 52 8.21 12.36 -12.76
C SER A 52 7.61 12.24 -11.35
N ARG A 53 8.39 11.90 -10.32
CA ARG A 53 7.87 11.80 -8.95
C ARG A 53 7.34 13.11 -8.38
N LYS A 54 7.96 14.25 -8.71
CA LYS A 54 7.49 15.57 -8.24
C LYS A 54 6.21 15.97 -8.95
N GLU A 55 6.15 15.78 -10.26
CA GLU A 55 4.96 16.05 -11.08
C GLU A 55 3.77 15.21 -10.62
N VAL A 56 4.00 13.91 -10.36
CA VAL A 56 2.99 12.99 -9.82
C VAL A 56 2.53 13.43 -8.43
N TYR A 57 3.43 13.89 -7.57
CA TYR A 57 3.05 14.40 -6.27
C TYR A 57 2.14 15.64 -6.40
N CYS A 58 2.51 16.60 -7.26
CA CYS A 58 1.68 17.77 -7.51
C CYS A 58 0.30 17.38 -8.06
N SER A 59 0.22 16.45 -9.01
CA SER A 59 -1.06 16.02 -9.58
C SER A 59 -1.96 15.30 -8.57
N ILE A 60 -1.38 14.50 -7.66
CA ILE A 60 -2.12 13.90 -6.54
C ILE A 60 -2.69 14.99 -5.63
N VAL A 61 -1.88 15.99 -5.27
CA VAL A 61 -2.29 17.08 -4.37
C VAL A 61 -3.38 17.95 -4.99
N GLU A 62 -3.20 18.35 -6.25
CA GLU A 62 -4.20 19.14 -7.00
C GLU A 62 -5.52 18.39 -7.10
N ARG A 63 -5.45 17.09 -7.41
CA ARG A 63 -6.63 16.24 -7.48
C ARG A 63 -7.36 16.11 -6.16
N MET A 64 -6.64 15.86 -5.07
CA MET A 64 -7.23 15.79 -3.73
C MET A 64 -7.98 17.09 -3.38
N LYS A 65 -7.40 18.24 -3.72
CA LYS A 65 -8.05 19.56 -3.53
C LYS A 65 -9.25 19.75 -4.47
N SER A 66 -9.21 19.22 -5.69
CA SER A 66 -10.32 19.26 -6.65
C SER A 66 -11.52 18.45 -6.16
N ILE A 67 -11.27 17.26 -5.61
CA ILE A 67 -12.28 16.39 -5.00
C ILE A 67 -12.91 17.07 -3.78
N ASP A 68 -12.11 17.66 -2.90
CA ASP A 68 -12.59 18.39 -1.72
C ASP A 68 -13.51 19.58 -2.07
N ARG A 69 -13.24 20.24 -3.20
CA ARG A 69 -14.09 21.32 -3.75
C ARG A 69 -15.34 20.82 -4.48
N GLY A 70 -15.50 19.51 -4.67
CA GLY A 70 -16.62 18.92 -5.42
C GLY A 70 -16.51 19.03 -6.94
N ASN A 71 -15.33 19.37 -7.47
CA ASN A 71 -15.11 19.50 -8.92
C ASN A 71 -14.89 18.14 -9.60
N GLU A 72 -14.57 17.10 -8.83
CA GLU A 72 -14.41 15.74 -9.31
C GLU A 72 -15.41 14.81 -8.63
N SER A 73 -16.07 13.97 -9.43
CA SER A 73 -17.03 12.97 -8.94
C SER A 73 -16.37 11.67 -8.46
N VAL A 74 -15.11 11.42 -8.83
CA VAL A 74 -14.40 10.17 -8.54
C VAL A 74 -13.43 10.37 -7.38
N SER A 75 -13.64 9.61 -6.29
CA SER A 75 -12.77 9.64 -5.13
C SER A 75 -11.40 9.01 -5.40
N LEU A 76 -10.33 9.59 -4.86
CA LEU A 76 -8.96 9.09 -5.03
C LEU A 76 -8.54 8.21 -3.85
N VAL A 77 -8.12 6.98 -4.16
CA VAL A 77 -7.56 6.04 -3.20
C VAL A 77 -6.04 6.09 -3.25
N VAL A 78 -5.43 6.51 -2.14
CA VAL A 78 -3.98 6.54 -1.97
C VAL A 78 -3.54 5.58 -0.88
N TYR A 79 -2.45 4.87 -1.18
CA TYR A 79 -1.78 3.94 -0.29
C TYR A 79 -0.49 4.60 0.23
N PRO A 80 -0.50 5.20 1.43
CA PRO A 80 0.62 5.99 1.93
C PRO A 80 1.90 5.18 2.17
N GLU A 81 1.79 3.85 2.29
CA GLU A 81 2.92 2.92 2.36
C GLU A 81 3.70 2.86 1.01
N GLY A 82 2.99 2.84 -0.12
CA GLY A 82 3.57 2.77 -1.47
C GLY A 82 4.21 1.41 -1.84
N THR A 83 4.08 0.41 -0.97
CA THR A 83 4.49 -0.99 -1.13
C THR A 83 3.40 -1.91 -0.61
N THR A 84 3.46 -3.19 -0.99
CA THR A 84 2.52 -4.21 -0.52
C THR A 84 3.03 -4.83 0.78
N SER A 85 2.25 -4.77 1.85
CA SER A 85 2.54 -5.42 3.14
C SER A 85 1.90 -6.81 3.23
N ARG A 86 2.33 -7.64 4.21
CA ARG A 86 1.90 -9.04 4.37
C ARG A 86 0.50 -9.23 4.99
N GLY A 87 -0.32 -8.18 5.06
CA GLY A 87 -1.65 -8.28 5.70
C GLY A 87 -1.65 -8.08 7.21
N ASN A 88 -0.56 -8.49 7.87
CA ASN A 88 -0.42 -8.56 9.33
C ASN A 88 0.42 -7.41 9.94
N ILE A 89 1.02 -6.57 9.10
CA ILE A 89 1.97 -5.52 9.46
C ILE A 89 1.59 -4.23 8.71
N LEU A 90 1.75 -3.09 9.38
CA LEU A 90 1.57 -1.76 8.79
C LEU A 90 2.92 -1.06 8.71
N LEU A 91 3.36 -0.78 7.48
CA LEU A 91 4.59 -0.03 7.26
C LEU A 91 4.41 1.46 7.56
N PRO A 92 5.51 2.19 7.81
CA PRO A 92 5.48 3.63 8.00
C PRO A 92 4.94 4.34 6.76
N PHE A 93 4.15 5.39 7.01
CA PHE A 93 3.53 6.18 5.96
C PHE A 93 4.50 7.18 5.36
N LYS A 94 4.44 7.33 4.04
CA LYS A 94 5.16 8.38 3.33
C LYS A 94 4.38 9.69 3.40
N HIS A 95 5.04 10.74 3.90
CA HIS A 95 4.50 12.09 4.03
C HIS A 95 3.94 12.67 2.73
N GLY A 96 4.44 12.23 1.58
CA GLY A 96 3.99 12.70 0.27
C GLY A 96 2.50 12.44 -0.03
N ALA A 97 1.83 11.54 0.68
CA ALA A 97 0.39 11.34 0.49
C ALA A 97 -0.48 12.37 1.24
N PHE A 98 0.11 13.15 2.15
CA PHE A 98 -0.61 14.03 3.09
C PHE A 98 -0.46 15.52 2.77
N GLY A 99 0.28 15.87 1.71
CA GLY A 99 0.57 17.25 1.35
C GLY A 99 -0.63 18.08 0.91
N ALA A 100 -1.76 17.45 0.62
CA ALA A 100 -2.98 18.16 0.24
C ALA A 100 -3.70 18.82 1.42
N LEU A 101 -3.46 18.36 2.67
CA LEU A 101 -4.13 18.83 3.88
C LEU A 101 -5.66 18.90 3.72
N VAL A 102 -6.24 17.85 3.13
CA VAL A 102 -7.68 17.65 2.98
C VAL A 102 -8.18 16.62 4.00
N PRO A 103 -9.49 16.58 4.31
CA PRO A 103 -10.07 15.49 5.08
C PRO A 103 -9.82 14.15 4.40
N LEU A 104 -9.40 13.15 5.19
CA LEU A 104 -9.05 11.82 4.69
C LEU A 104 -9.84 10.77 5.47
N GLN A 105 -10.47 9.85 4.75
CA GLN A 105 -11.10 8.68 5.36
C GLN A 105 -10.13 7.49 5.31
N PRO A 106 -9.68 6.96 6.46
CA PRO A 106 -8.88 5.74 6.49
C PRO A 106 -9.79 4.52 6.23
N LEU A 107 -9.26 3.55 5.51
CA LEU A 107 -9.91 2.28 5.21
C LEU A 107 -8.93 1.17 5.55
N LEU A 108 -9.33 0.32 6.49
CA LEU A 108 -8.58 -0.88 6.85
C LEU A 108 -9.24 -2.07 6.17
N ILE A 109 -8.49 -2.77 5.33
CA ILE A 109 -8.94 -4.01 4.72
C ILE A 109 -8.23 -5.15 5.44
N VAL A 110 -9.01 -6.07 6.01
CA VAL A 110 -8.52 -7.26 6.71
C VAL A 110 -8.96 -8.48 5.90
N LEU A 111 -7.98 -9.28 5.52
CA LEU A 111 -8.20 -10.59 4.93
C LEU A 111 -8.12 -11.62 6.05
N ASP A 112 -9.24 -12.26 6.34
CA ASP A 112 -9.28 -13.33 7.32
C ASP A 112 -9.11 -14.67 6.59
N TYR A 113 -7.94 -15.27 6.74
CA TYR A 113 -7.53 -16.50 6.08
C TYR A 113 -7.08 -17.53 7.12
N SER A 114 -7.58 -18.77 7.01
CA SER A 114 -7.17 -19.84 7.92
C SER A 114 -5.95 -20.63 7.44
N TYR A 115 -5.74 -20.73 6.12
CA TYR A 115 -4.70 -21.62 5.55
C TYR A 115 -3.84 -20.96 4.48
N LEU A 116 -4.44 -20.12 3.63
CA LEU A 116 -3.74 -19.54 2.49
C LEU A 116 -3.84 -18.03 2.53
N ASN A 117 -2.71 -17.37 2.80
CA ASN A 117 -2.61 -15.95 2.65
C ASN A 117 -2.48 -15.60 1.16
N ILE A 118 -3.59 -15.16 0.59
CA ILE A 118 -3.69 -14.77 -0.80
C ILE A 118 -2.78 -13.55 -1.10
N THR A 119 -2.49 -12.68 -0.12
CA THR A 119 -1.57 -11.53 -0.28
C THR A 119 -0.12 -11.89 -0.52
N PHE A 120 0.25 -13.16 -0.31
CA PHE A 120 1.63 -13.61 -0.50
C PHE A 120 1.94 -13.81 -2.00
N ASP A 121 2.55 -12.79 -2.60
CA ASP A 121 3.00 -12.76 -4.00
C ASP A 121 4.23 -13.66 -4.28
N VAL A 122 4.22 -14.91 -3.79
CA VAL A 122 5.29 -15.89 -4.01
C VAL A 122 4.99 -16.77 -5.22
N PHE A 123 3.70 -16.92 -5.57
CA PHE A 123 3.26 -17.81 -6.63
C PHE A 123 3.24 -17.12 -8.01
N PRO A 124 3.74 -17.77 -9.08
CA PRO A 124 3.57 -17.27 -10.45
C PRO A 124 2.08 -17.13 -10.80
N TRP A 125 1.72 -16.17 -11.67
CA TRP A 125 0.33 -15.89 -12.05
C TRP A 125 -0.47 -17.14 -12.51
N LYS A 126 0.20 -18.08 -13.20
CA LYS A 126 -0.40 -19.34 -13.65
C LYS A 126 -0.83 -20.25 -12.49
N TRP A 127 0.02 -20.33 -11.46
CA TRP A 127 -0.30 -21.08 -10.23
C TRP A 127 -1.43 -20.42 -9.49
N TRP A 128 -1.43 -19.09 -9.46
CA TRP A 128 -2.51 -18.30 -8.90
C TRP A 128 -3.87 -18.58 -9.55
N MET A 129 -3.93 -18.58 -10.89
CA MET A 129 -5.15 -18.94 -11.62
C MET A 129 -5.64 -20.34 -11.25
N PHE A 130 -4.74 -21.32 -11.27
CA PHE A 130 -5.07 -22.70 -10.90
C PHE A 130 -5.57 -22.80 -9.45
N GLN A 131 -4.91 -22.13 -8.50
CA GLN A 131 -5.30 -22.10 -7.10
C GLN A 131 -6.68 -21.46 -6.90
N THR A 132 -6.99 -20.37 -7.60
CA THR A 132 -8.30 -19.70 -7.55
C THR A 132 -9.41 -20.61 -8.08
N PHE A 133 -9.15 -21.40 -9.13
CA PHE A 133 -10.13 -22.35 -9.65
C PHE A 133 -10.25 -23.64 -8.83
N CYS A 134 -9.19 -24.06 -8.15
CA CYS A 134 -9.15 -25.32 -7.38
C CYS A 134 -9.39 -25.16 -5.88
N SER A 135 -9.47 -23.93 -5.37
CA SER A 135 -9.73 -23.66 -3.96
C SER A 135 -11.18 -23.24 -3.75
N PRO A 136 -12.03 -24.06 -3.09
CA PRO A 136 -13.36 -23.64 -2.65
C PRO A 136 -13.30 -22.65 -1.46
N ILE A 137 -12.10 -22.25 -1.01
CA ILE A 137 -11.92 -21.41 0.17
C ILE A 137 -12.35 -19.98 -0.15
N THR A 138 -13.50 -19.60 0.38
CA THR A 138 -13.92 -18.21 0.49
C THR A 138 -13.05 -17.56 1.56
N VAL A 139 -12.11 -16.70 1.18
CA VAL A 139 -11.38 -15.86 2.12
C VAL A 139 -12.22 -14.60 2.34
N PRO A 140 -12.88 -14.43 3.51
CA PRO A 140 -13.63 -13.21 3.78
C PRO A 140 -12.70 -12.00 3.79
N LEU A 141 -13.03 -11.04 2.92
CA LEU A 141 -12.44 -9.70 2.92
C LEU A 141 -13.37 -8.79 3.72
N ILE A 142 -12.87 -8.31 4.85
CA ILE A 142 -13.62 -7.40 5.74
C ILE A 142 -13.01 -6.01 5.61
N ALA A 143 -13.83 -5.05 5.21
CA ALA A 143 -13.43 -3.66 5.04
C ALA A 143 -14.01 -2.79 6.16
N TYR A 144 -13.13 -2.16 6.94
CA TYR A 144 -13.48 -1.27 8.02
C TYR A 144 -13.24 0.19 7.59
N TRP A 145 -14.34 0.90 7.37
CA TRP A 145 -14.33 2.34 7.11
C TRP A 145 -14.17 3.07 8.43
N LEU A 146 -13.01 3.71 8.62
CA LEU A 146 -12.73 4.47 9.83
C LEU A 146 -13.34 5.88 9.75
N PRO A 147 -13.54 6.55 10.90
CA PRO A 147 -13.99 7.93 10.92
C PRO A 147 -13.01 8.83 10.15
N THR A 148 -13.57 9.85 9.51
CA THR A 148 -12.80 10.83 8.75
C THR A 148 -11.86 11.60 9.68
N ILE A 149 -10.60 11.68 9.26
CA ILE A 149 -9.57 12.46 9.92
C ILE A 149 -9.56 13.83 9.24
N TYR A 150 -9.68 14.90 10.05
CA TYR A 150 -9.64 16.27 9.56
C TYR A 150 -8.24 16.86 9.68
N PRO A 151 -7.83 17.68 8.70
CA PRO A 151 -6.55 18.39 8.76
C PRO A 151 -6.55 19.46 9.86
N PRO A 152 -5.36 19.90 10.31
CA PRO A 152 -5.23 20.99 11.28
C PRO A 152 -5.83 22.30 10.74
N SER A 153 -6.19 23.21 11.66
CA SER A 153 -6.86 24.46 11.29
C SER A 153 -5.91 25.38 10.49
N LYS A 154 -6.48 26.31 9.70
CA LYS A 154 -5.68 27.27 8.91
C LYS A 154 -4.78 28.15 9.79
N GLU A 155 -5.22 28.43 11.02
CA GLU A 155 -4.47 29.20 12.01
C GLU A 155 -3.25 28.41 12.53
N GLU A 156 -3.43 27.12 12.80
CA GLU A 156 -2.34 26.23 13.22
C GLU A 156 -1.30 26.03 12.10
N ILE A 157 -1.75 25.98 10.84
CA ILE A 157 -0.87 25.88 9.67
C ILE A 157 0.00 27.15 9.53
N ALA A 158 -0.58 28.33 9.74
CA ALA A 158 0.14 29.59 9.70
C ALA A 158 1.19 29.70 10.82
N LEU A 159 0.91 29.13 12.00
CA LEU A 159 1.80 29.17 13.16
C LEU A 159 2.97 28.17 13.06
N LYS A 160 2.70 26.91 12.71
CA LYS A 160 3.68 25.80 12.75
C LYS A 160 4.41 25.57 11.42
N GLY A 161 3.92 26.16 10.34
CA GLY A 161 4.38 25.93 8.98
C GLY A 161 3.82 24.65 8.36
N GLU A 162 3.58 24.69 7.05
CA GLU A 162 2.87 23.65 6.29
C GLU A 162 3.53 22.27 6.39
N GLN A 163 4.87 22.20 6.32
CA GLN A 163 5.60 20.93 6.38
C GLN A 163 5.46 20.22 7.73
N THR A 164 5.46 20.97 8.83
CA THR A 164 5.30 20.44 10.18
C THR A 164 3.90 19.87 10.36
N CYS A 165 2.88 20.60 9.90
CA CYS A 165 1.48 20.16 9.94
C CYS A 165 1.25 18.89 9.12
N VAL A 166 1.81 18.81 7.91
CA VAL A 166 1.74 17.60 7.08
C VAL A 166 2.36 16.40 7.80
N ARG A 167 3.50 16.60 8.49
CA ARG A 167 4.15 15.55 9.27
C ARG A 167 3.31 15.09 10.45
N GLU A 168 2.80 16.01 11.26
CA GLU A 168 1.92 15.69 12.40
C GLU A 168 0.66 14.95 11.94
N TYR A 169 0.06 15.40 10.84
CA TYR A 169 -1.12 14.79 10.25
C TYR A 169 -0.88 13.36 9.77
N ALA A 170 0.25 13.13 9.08
CA ALA A 170 0.65 11.80 8.64
C ALA A 170 0.89 10.85 9.82
N LEU A 171 1.55 11.32 10.89
CA LEU A 171 1.80 10.55 12.11
C LEU A 171 0.50 10.21 12.84
N TYR A 172 -0.43 11.16 12.92
CA TYR A 172 -1.74 10.93 13.53
C TYR A 172 -2.54 9.87 12.75
N ALA A 173 -2.61 10.00 11.43
CA ALA A 173 -3.28 9.00 10.58
C ALA A 173 -2.64 7.61 10.69
N ASN A 174 -1.30 7.54 10.78
CA ASN A 174 -0.59 6.29 10.99
C ASN A 174 -0.95 5.66 12.35
N ARG A 175 -0.98 6.45 13.43
CA ARG A 175 -1.37 5.99 14.76
C ARG A 175 -2.78 5.43 14.79
N VAL A 176 -3.76 6.16 14.25
CA VAL A 176 -5.16 5.73 14.19
C VAL A 176 -5.29 4.40 13.44
N LEU A 177 -4.63 4.25 12.30
CA LEU A 177 -4.71 3.01 11.54
C LEU A 177 -4.00 1.84 12.24
N ARG A 178 -2.87 2.09 12.93
CA ARG A 178 -2.21 1.06 13.76
C ARG A 178 -3.11 0.59 14.89
N GLU A 179 -3.71 1.50 15.64
CA GLU A 179 -4.63 1.16 16.72
C GLU A 179 -5.83 0.36 16.22
N ALA A 180 -6.37 0.75 15.07
CA ALA A 180 -7.44 0.01 14.41
C ALA A 180 -6.99 -1.39 14.00
N MET A 181 -5.80 -1.52 13.44
CA MET A 181 -5.26 -2.81 13.02
C MET A 181 -5.03 -3.75 14.21
N VAL A 182 -4.53 -3.24 15.33
CA VAL A 182 -4.37 -4.03 16.58
C VAL A 182 -5.73 -4.53 17.10
N LYS A 183 -6.78 -3.70 17.03
CA LYS A 183 -8.11 -4.03 17.56
C LYS A 183 -8.92 -4.93 16.64
N LEU A 184 -8.82 -4.75 15.33
CA LEU A 184 -9.75 -5.32 14.34
C LEU A 184 -9.17 -6.48 13.54
N ASN A 185 -7.84 -6.64 13.50
CA ASN A 185 -7.21 -7.73 12.77
C ASN A 185 -6.84 -8.88 13.74
N PRO A 186 -7.48 -10.06 13.65
CA PRO A 186 -7.17 -11.20 14.52
C PRO A 186 -5.77 -11.78 14.24
N ASN A 187 -5.24 -11.60 13.03
CA ASN A 187 -3.97 -12.17 12.57
C ASN A 187 -2.82 -11.16 12.65
N VAL A 188 -2.95 -10.12 13.47
CA VAL A 188 -1.97 -9.05 13.57
C VAL A 188 -0.68 -9.52 14.26
N ASP A 189 0.47 -9.15 13.69
CA ASP A 189 1.76 -9.40 14.31
C ASP A 189 2.02 -8.32 15.38
N ARG A 190 1.72 -8.67 16.65
CA ARG A 190 1.81 -7.73 17.78
C ARG A 190 3.25 -7.33 18.08
N GLU A 191 4.20 -8.27 17.96
CA GLU A 191 5.62 -8.01 18.22
C GLU A 191 6.20 -6.98 17.23
N HIS A 192 5.80 -7.06 15.96
CA HIS A 192 6.24 -6.11 14.94
C HIS A 192 5.58 -4.72 15.05
N LEU A 193 4.38 -4.62 15.64
CA LEU A 193 3.72 -3.33 15.85
C LEU A 193 4.24 -2.59 17.08
N GLU A 194 4.76 -3.32 18.06
CA GLU A 194 5.38 -2.77 19.26
C GLU A 194 6.85 -2.38 19.03
N THR A 195 7.54 -3.05 18.10
CA THR A 195 8.90 -2.68 17.70
C THR A 195 8.88 -1.48 16.73
N ARG A 196 9.58 -0.40 17.10
CA ARG A 196 9.80 0.74 16.21
C ARG A 196 10.70 0.29 15.04
N ASP A 197 10.15 0.42 13.83
CA ASP A 197 10.82 0.46 12.53
C ASP A 197 11.90 -0.59 12.24
N VAL A 198 11.47 -1.81 11.83
CA VAL A 198 12.35 -2.74 11.10
C VAL A 198 11.92 -2.79 9.62
N VAL A 199 12.60 -2.01 8.78
CA VAL A 199 12.46 -2.12 7.32
C VAL A 199 13.36 -3.25 6.84
N VAL A 200 12.78 -4.43 6.58
CA VAL A 200 13.51 -5.53 5.93
C VAL A 200 13.68 -5.19 4.45
N SER A 201 14.93 -5.09 3.98
CA SER A 201 15.22 -4.83 2.57
C SER A 201 14.55 -5.91 1.69
N PRO A 202 14.00 -5.56 0.51
CA PRO A 202 13.44 -6.55 -0.43
C PRO A 202 14.43 -7.67 -0.78
N SER A 203 15.74 -7.35 -0.78
CA SER A 203 16.86 -8.28 -1.01
C SER A 203 16.94 -9.36 0.06
N CYS A 204 16.73 -9.00 1.33
CA CYS A 204 16.76 -9.93 2.46
C CYS A 204 15.63 -10.97 2.38
N ARG A 205 14.44 -10.57 1.90
CA ARG A 205 13.29 -11.47 1.69
C ARG A 205 13.57 -12.53 0.61
N CYS A 206 14.18 -12.15 -0.50
CA CYS A 206 14.51 -13.09 -1.58
C CYS A 206 15.60 -14.10 -1.15
N LYS A 207 16.60 -13.66 -0.37
CA LYS A 207 17.62 -14.53 0.21
C LYS A 207 17.05 -15.52 1.22
N LEU A 208 16.15 -15.07 2.10
CA LEU A 208 15.49 -15.94 3.08
C LEU A 208 14.68 -17.05 2.39
N LEU A 209 13.89 -16.71 1.37
CA LEU A 209 13.11 -17.67 0.61
C LEU A 209 14.00 -18.66 -0.16
N ALA A 210 15.11 -18.20 -0.73
CA ALA A 210 16.09 -19.08 -1.38
C ALA A 210 16.77 -20.04 -0.39
N ARG A 211 17.01 -19.64 0.87
CA ARG A 211 17.51 -20.51 1.93
C ARG A 211 16.49 -21.55 2.40
N LEU A 212 15.21 -21.17 2.51
CA LEU A 212 14.13 -22.03 3.02
C LEU A 212 13.65 -23.08 2.01
N TYR A 213 13.48 -22.69 0.74
CA TYR A 213 12.90 -23.55 -0.30
C TYR A 213 13.94 -24.04 -1.32
N GLY A 214 15.22 -23.74 -1.09
CA GLY A 214 16.35 -24.34 -1.80
C GLY A 214 16.53 -23.90 -3.26
N PRO A 215 17.15 -24.75 -4.11
CA PRO A 215 17.73 -24.35 -5.40
C PRO A 215 16.70 -23.88 -6.44
N VAL A 216 15.42 -24.23 -6.27
CA VAL A 216 14.33 -23.80 -7.17
C VAL A 216 14.10 -22.30 -7.06
N LEU A 217 14.01 -21.76 -5.83
CA LEU A 217 13.82 -20.33 -5.62
C LEU A 217 15.12 -19.55 -5.88
N GLN A 218 16.29 -20.13 -5.62
CA GLN A 218 17.58 -19.52 -5.95
C GLN A 218 17.71 -19.25 -7.46
N ARG A 219 17.33 -20.21 -8.32
CA ARG A 219 17.28 -20.00 -9.78
C ARG A 219 16.25 -18.96 -10.20
N LYS A 220 15.06 -18.96 -9.57
CA LYS A 220 13.98 -18.01 -9.86
C LYS A 220 14.40 -16.56 -9.57
N TYR A 221 15.11 -16.33 -8.48
CA TYR A 221 15.58 -15.01 -8.06
C TYR A 221 16.98 -14.64 -8.60
N LYS A 222 17.64 -15.54 -9.34
CA LYS A 222 19.00 -15.38 -9.87
C LYS A 222 20.04 -14.97 -8.82
N ILE A 223 19.90 -15.49 -7.60
CA ILE A 223 20.81 -15.20 -6.48
C ILE A 223 21.99 -16.15 -6.57
N THR A 224 23.22 -15.64 -6.60
CA THR A 224 24.44 -16.46 -6.59
C THR A 224 24.67 -17.09 -5.22
N GLU A 225 25.39 -18.22 -5.16
CA GLU A 225 25.76 -18.87 -3.89
C GLU A 225 26.53 -17.92 -2.95
N GLU A 226 27.37 -17.05 -3.51
CA GLU A 226 28.14 -16.06 -2.75
C GLU A 226 27.24 -14.99 -2.13
N GLU A 227 26.26 -14.48 -2.89
CA GLU A 227 25.28 -13.52 -2.37
C GLU A 227 24.38 -14.13 -1.30
N LEU A 228 24.05 -15.42 -1.42
CA LEU A 228 23.24 -16.14 -0.44
C LEU A 228 23.96 -16.27 0.91
N ARG A 229 25.29 -16.36 0.92
CA ARG A 229 26.11 -16.53 2.14
C ARG A 229 26.50 -15.22 2.80
N ARG A 230 26.48 -14.09 2.07
CA ARG A 230 26.80 -12.77 2.61
C ARG A 230 25.80 -12.37 3.70
N LEU A 231 26.28 -12.20 4.94
CA LEU A 231 25.51 -11.65 6.05
C LEU A 231 25.29 -10.15 5.77
N GLU A 232 24.04 -9.74 5.65
CA GLU A 232 23.68 -8.31 5.59
C GLU A 232 23.48 -7.83 7.03
N GLU A 233 24.18 -6.76 7.42
CA GLU A 233 23.91 -6.08 8.69
C GLU A 233 22.52 -5.47 8.63
N VAL A 234 21.64 -5.93 9.51
CA VAL A 234 20.37 -5.26 9.77
C VAL A 234 20.69 -4.03 10.60
N THR A 235 20.81 -2.87 9.95
CA THR A 235 20.98 -1.61 10.65
C THR A 235 19.67 -1.22 11.32
N PHE A 236 19.68 -1.20 12.65
CA PHE A 236 18.63 -0.61 13.47
C PHE A 236 18.76 0.92 13.39
N HIS A 237 17.71 1.62 12.98
CA HIS A 237 17.63 3.09 13.00
C HIS A 237 16.54 3.54 13.96
#